data_AF-A0A349M0W5-F1
#
_entry.id   AF-A0A349M0W5-F1
#
_cell.length_a   1.000
_cell.length_b   1.000
_cell.length_c   1.000
_cell.angle_alpha   90.00
_cell.angle_beta   90.00
_cell.angle_gamma   90.00
#
_symmetry.space_group_name_H-M   'P 1'
#
loop_
_entity.id
_entity.type
_entity.pdbx_description
1 polymer ?
#
loop_
_entity_poly.entity_id
_entity_poly.type
_entity_poly.pdbx_seq_one_letter_code
_entity_poly.pdbx_strand_id
1 'polypeptide(L)'
;PGLQLQILLQARGERCITVSPGKRYEQLDSEHYLINPASLPDYLQLLENVYAVDSPLCAGIVHLWSLESASTAETTLATLETAQQLGCTSVLHLVQALSLIGWRDLPQLWLVTQGTQAIQEQNVRAGLAPALLAAALRSPASLLAPALRSPASL
;
A
#
# COMPACT_ATOMS: atom_id res chain seq x y z
N PRO A 1 -6.98 -10.49 -2.09
CA PRO A 1 -6.69 -9.68 -0.88
C PRO A 1 -7.30 -8.26 -0.95
N GLY A 2 -7.06 -7.51 -2.03
CA GLY A 2 -7.58 -6.13 -2.18
C GLY A 2 -9.10 -6.01 -2.09
N LEU A 3 -9.84 -6.87 -2.80
CA LEU A 3 -11.31 -6.87 -2.78
C LEU A 3 -11.89 -7.10 -1.37
N GLN A 4 -11.31 -8.00 -0.58
CA GLN A 4 -11.76 -8.26 0.79
C GLN A 4 -11.55 -7.05 1.70
N LEU A 5 -10.41 -6.36 1.55
CA LEU A 5 -10.13 -5.12 2.28
C LEU A 5 -11.12 -4.02 1.89
N GLN A 6 -11.38 -3.84 0.58
CA GLN A 6 -12.38 -2.89 0.07
C GLN A 6 -13.76 -3.15 0.68
N ILE A 7 -14.24 -4.39 0.64
CA ILE A 7 -15.55 -4.78 1.22
C ILE A 7 -15.61 -4.46 2.71
N LEU A 8 -14.55 -4.77 3.47
CA LEU A 8 -14.51 -4.50 4.92
C LEU A 8 -14.51 -3.00 5.24
N LEU A 9 -13.85 -2.18 4.43
CA LEU A 9 -13.84 -0.72 4.58
C LEU A 9 -15.19 -0.11 4.19
N GLN A 10 -15.77 -0.53 3.06
CA GLN A 10 -17.09 -0.09 2.62
C GLN A 10 -18.20 -0.47 3.62
N ALA A 11 -18.11 -1.66 4.23
CA ALA A 11 -19.05 -2.08 5.28
C ALA A 11 -18.98 -1.20 6.55
N ARG A 12 -17.89 -0.44 6.74
CA ARG A 12 -17.72 0.54 7.82
C ARG A 12 -18.16 1.96 7.41
N GLY A 13 -18.66 2.14 6.19
CA GLY A 13 -19.06 3.43 5.65
C GLY A 13 -17.91 4.25 5.07
N GLU A 14 -16.71 3.66 4.94
CA GLU A 14 -15.56 4.34 4.34
C GLU A 14 -15.63 4.30 2.82
N ARG A 15 -15.26 5.42 2.18
CA ARG A 15 -15.08 5.48 0.72
C ARG A 15 -13.75 4.81 0.36
N CYS A 16 -13.76 3.92 -0.63
CA CYS A 16 -12.55 3.21 -1.05
C CYS A 16 -12.32 3.40 -2.55
N ILE A 17 -11.16 3.91 -2.91
CA ILE A 17 -10.70 3.98 -4.30
C ILE A 17 -9.81 2.77 -4.58
N THR A 18 -10.15 2.01 -5.60
CA THR A 18 -9.41 0.82 -6.03
C THR A 18 -8.60 1.15 -7.28
N VAL A 19 -7.30 0.88 -7.22
CA VAL A 19 -6.37 1.13 -8.32
C VAL A 19 -5.71 -0.19 -8.69
N SER A 20 -5.86 -0.57 -9.96
CA SER A 20 -5.29 -1.81 -10.51
C SER A 20 -4.20 -1.50 -11.54
N PRO A 21 -3.21 -2.38 -11.73
CA PRO A 21 -2.21 -2.20 -12.77
C PRO A 21 -2.85 -2.31 -14.16
N GLY A 22 -2.48 -1.39 -15.04
CA GLY A 22 -2.93 -1.32 -16.44
C GLY A 22 -1.82 -0.88 -17.37
N LYS A 23 -2.14 -0.68 -18.66
CA LYS A 23 -1.17 -0.19 -19.66
C LYS A 23 -1.01 1.34 -19.65
N ARG A 24 -2.00 2.05 -19.12
CA ARG A 24 -2.12 3.51 -19.07
C ARG A 24 -3.16 3.90 -18.02
N TYR A 25 -3.24 5.19 -17.71
CA TYR A 25 -4.33 5.76 -16.96
C TYR A 25 -5.68 5.53 -17.65
N GLU A 26 -6.62 4.94 -16.93
CA GLU A 26 -8.01 4.78 -17.34
C GLU A 26 -8.92 4.84 -16.12
N GLN A 27 -9.92 5.71 -16.15
CA GLN A 27 -10.97 5.74 -15.14
C GLN A 27 -12.09 4.79 -15.58
N LEU A 28 -12.28 3.69 -14.84
CA LEU A 28 -13.33 2.71 -15.14
C LEU A 28 -14.68 3.17 -14.60
N ASP A 29 -14.68 3.76 -13.40
CA ASP A 29 -15.85 4.40 -12.78
C ASP A 29 -15.42 5.45 -11.72
N SER A 30 -16.31 5.85 -10.81
CA SER A 30 -16.01 6.86 -9.77
C SER A 30 -15.04 6.39 -8.67
N GLU A 31 -14.79 5.08 -8.57
CA GLU A 31 -13.98 4.46 -7.52
C GLU A 31 -12.92 3.50 -8.06
N HIS A 32 -12.96 3.12 -9.34
CA HIS A 32 -12.03 2.16 -9.94
C HIS A 32 -11.19 2.79 -11.06
N TYR A 33 -9.87 2.59 -10.98
CA TYR A 33 -8.88 3.14 -11.91
C TYR A 33 -7.86 2.09 -12.33
N LEU A 34 -7.37 2.21 -13.57
CA LEU A 34 -6.18 1.53 -14.06
C LEU A 34 -5.07 2.56 -14.22
N ILE A 35 -3.84 2.21 -13.85
CA ILE A 35 -2.65 3.04 -14.13
C ILE A 35 -1.47 2.17 -14.53
N ASN A 36 -0.55 2.71 -15.33
CA ASN A 36 0.72 2.04 -15.61
C ASN A 36 1.66 2.14 -14.39
N PRO A 37 2.08 1.00 -13.78
CA PRO A 37 2.97 0.98 -12.61
C PRO A 37 4.34 1.65 -12.85
N ALA A 38 4.76 1.74 -14.11
CA ALA A 38 6.02 2.36 -14.52
C ALA A 38 5.87 3.83 -14.96
N SER A 39 4.69 4.45 -14.80
CA SER A 39 4.41 5.81 -15.28
C SER A 39 4.11 6.76 -14.12
N LEU A 40 5.09 7.59 -13.72
CA LEU A 40 4.86 8.69 -12.78
C LEU A 40 3.68 9.60 -13.19
N PRO A 41 3.52 10.00 -14.48
CA PRO A 41 2.38 10.80 -14.91
C PRO A 41 1.02 10.18 -14.57
N ASP A 42 0.86 8.86 -14.66
CA ASP A 42 -0.41 8.21 -14.36
C ASP A 42 -0.75 8.32 -12.86
N TYR A 43 0.25 8.27 -11.97
CA TYR A 43 0.06 8.48 -10.53
C TYR A 43 -0.35 9.92 -10.21
N LEU A 44 0.29 10.90 -10.85
CA LEU A 44 -0.05 12.30 -10.68
C LEU A 44 -1.49 12.58 -11.14
N GLN A 45 -1.84 12.11 -12.34
CA GLN A 45 -3.19 12.27 -12.90
C GLN A 45 -4.26 11.60 -12.01
N LEU A 46 -3.98 10.41 -11.49
CA LEU A 46 -4.87 9.73 -10.54
C LEU A 46 -5.10 10.56 -9.28
N LEU A 47 -4.03 10.98 -8.63
CA LEU A 47 -4.12 11.67 -7.34
C LEU A 47 -4.74 13.07 -7.50
N GLU A 48 -4.47 13.79 -8.60
CA GLU A 48 -5.14 15.05 -8.93
C GLU A 48 -6.65 14.86 -9.15
N ASN A 49 -7.06 13.78 -9.83
CA ASN A 49 -8.48 13.50 -10.08
C ASN A 49 -9.22 13.07 -8.80
N VAL A 50 -8.57 12.28 -7.94
CA VAL A 50 -9.20 11.76 -6.71
C VAL A 50 -9.19 12.81 -5.59
N TYR A 51 -8.10 13.58 -5.46
CA TYR A 51 -7.83 14.45 -4.31
C TYR A 51 -7.65 15.94 -4.68
N ALA A 52 -8.44 16.46 -5.63
CA ALA A 52 -8.48 17.89 -5.94
C ALA A 52 -8.65 18.78 -4.68
N VAL A 53 -8.32 20.07 -4.79
CA VAL A 53 -8.02 21.05 -3.71
C VAL A 53 -9.01 21.13 -2.53
N ASP A 54 -10.23 20.58 -2.64
CA ASP A 54 -11.26 20.53 -1.58
C ASP A 54 -11.79 19.11 -1.27
N SER A 55 -11.10 18.07 -1.75
CA SER A 55 -11.48 16.66 -1.61
C SER A 55 -11.17 16.13 -0.19
N PRO A 56 -11.91 15.11 0.30
CA PRO A 56 -11.71 14.59 1.65
C PRO A 56 -10.27 14.10 1.88
N LEU A 57 -9.84 14.20 3.14
CA LEU A 57 -8.57 13.68 3.63
C LEU A 57 -8.40 12.21 3.23
N CYS A 58 -7.31 11.88 2.55
CA CYS A 58 -6.94 10.50 2.30
C CYS A 58 -6.57 9.85 3.64
N ALA A 59 -7.44 8.98 4.16
CA ALA A 59 -7.20 8.27 5.42
C ALA A 59 -5.95 7.35 5.35
N GLY A 60 -5.63 6.89 4.15
CA GLY A 60 -4.35 6.26 3.84
C GLY A 60 -4.40 5.41 2.57
N ILE A 61 -3.24 4.88 2.21
CA ILE A 61 -3.02 4.18 0.95
C ILE A 61 -2.44 2.80 1.25
N VAL A 62 -3.04 1.75 0.71
CA VAL A 62 -2.56 0.37 0.85
C VAL A 62 -2.11 -0.14 -0.50
N HIS A 63 -0.81 -0.40 -0.64
CA HIS A 63 -0.21 -0.95 -1.84
C HIS A 63 -0.10 -2.47 -1.74
N LEU A 64 -0.83 -3.17 -2.63
CA LEU A 64 -0.97 -4.63 -2.63
C LEU A 64 -0.40 -5.31 -3.88
N TRP A 65 0.12 -4.55 -4.84
CA TRP A 65 0.51 -5.11 -6.14
C TRP A 65 1.74 -6.02 -6.08
N SER A 66 2.55 -5.88 -5.03
CA SER A 66 3.65 -6.83 -4.76
C SER A 66 3.16 -8.27 -4.48
N LEU A 67 1.85 -8.45 -4.22
CA LEU A 67 1.23 -9.76 -4.04
C LEU A 67 0.79 -10.41 -5.37
N GLU A 68 0.81 -9.67 -6.47
CA GLU A 68 0.34 -10.13 -7.78
C GLU A 68 1.46 -10.75 -8.63
N SER A 69 2.72 -10.67 -8.17
CA SER A 69 3.84 -11.35 -8.85
C SER A 69 3.72 -12.87 -8.71
N ALA A 70 3.91 -13.59 -9.82
CA ALA A 70 3.77 -15.04 -9.91
C ALA A 70 4.55 -15.79 -8.80
N SER A 71 4.01 -16.93 -8.36
CA SER A 71 4.65 -17.80 -7.37
C SER A 71 6.06 -18.18 -7.83
N THR A 72 7.00 -18.25 -6.89
CA THR A 72 8.43 -18.57 -7.05
C THR A 72 8.77 -19.90 -7.73
N ALA A 73 7.78 -20.65 -8.24
CA ALA A 73 7.98 -21.94 -8.89
C ALA A 73 8.75 -21.84 -10.23
N GLU A 74 8.67 -20.71 -10.94
CA GLU A 74 9.38 -20.49 -12.21
C GLU A 74 9.92 -19.05 -12.30
N THR A 75 11.08 -18.79 -11.71
CA THR A 75 11.77 -17.50 -11.84
C THR A 75 12.37 -17.36 -13.24
N THR A 76 11.67 -16.64 -14.11
CA THR A 76 12.15 -16.18 -15.42
C THR A 76 12.45 -14.68 -15.40
N LEU A 77 13.20 -14.20 -16.39
CA LEU A 77 13.46 -12.75 -16.54
C LEU A 77 12.16 -11.95 -16.63
N ALA A 78 11.18 -12.41 -17.41
CA ALA A 78 9.89 -11.74 -17.56
C ALA A 78 9.08 -11.67 -16.25
N THR A 79 9.11 -12.74 -15.45
CA THR A 79 8.46 -12.74 -14.13
C THR A 79 9.16 -11.82 -13.14
N LEU A 80 10.49 -11.71 -13.23
CA LEU A 80 11.28 -10.81 -12.38
C LEU A 80 11.04 -9.34 -12.75
N GLU A 81 11.02 -9.00 -14.04
CA GLU A 81 10.71 -7.67 -14.53
C GLU A 81 9.31 -7.23 -14.10
N THR A 82 8.33 -8.13 -14.20
CA THR A 82 6.95 -7.89 -13.74
C THR A 82 6.92 -7.65 -12.23
N ALA A 83 7.62 -8.47 -11.44
CA ALA A 83 7.70 -8.29 -9.99
C ALA A 83 8.36 -6.96 -9.59
N GLN A 84 9.41 -6.55 -10.30
CA GLN A 84 10.07 -5.27 -10.08
C GLN A 84 9.15 -4.09 -10.43
N GLN A 85 8.42 -4.18 -11.54
CA GLN A 85 7.46 -3.16 -11.97
C GLN A 85 6.31 -2.99 -10.98
N LEU A 86 5.67 -4.10 -10.56
CA LEU A 86 4.56 -4.09 -9.62
C LEU A 86 4.99 -3.78 -8.18
N GLY A 87 6.24 -4.06 -7.82
CA GLY A 87 6.79 -3.77 -6.50
C GLY A 87 7.53 -2.44 -6.46
N CYS A 88 8.86 -2.49 -6.52
CA CYS A 88 9.74 -1.35 -6.25
C CYS A 88 9.46 -0.14 -7.16
N THR A 89 9.29 -0.36 -8.46
CA THR A 89 9.06 0.73 -9.42
C THR A 89 7.73 1.42 -9.14
N SER A 90 6.66 0.66 -8.92
CA SER A 90 5.35 1.19 -8.57
C SER A 90 5.38 2.00 -7.27
N VAL A 91 6.02 1.48 -6.21
CA VAL A 91 6.13 2.17 -4.92
C VAL A 91 6.93 3.47 -5.06
N LEU A 92 8.02 3.47 -5.83
CA LEU A 92 8.81 4.67 -6.08
C LEU A 92 7.96 5.78 -6.71
N HIS A 93 7.25 5.46 -7.79
CA HIS A 93 6.41 6.44 -8.47
C HIS A 93 5.27 6.93 -7.59
N LEU A 94 4.67 6.06 -6.78
CA LEU A 94 3.65 6.47 -5.81
C LEU A 94 4.21 7.47 -4.79
N VAL A 95 5.35 7.18 -4.16
CA VAL A 95 5.98 8.08 -3.18
C VAL A 95 6.38 9.41 -3.80
N GLN A 96 6.91 9.39 -5.03
CA GLN A 96 7.23 10.60 -5.78
C GLN A 96 5.98 11.44 -6.05
N ALA A 97 4.90 10.83 -6.54
CA ALA A 97 3.65 11.53 -6.82
C ALA A 97 3.04 12.12 -5.54
N LEU A 98 3.04 11.37 -4.44
CA LEU A 98 2.62 11.86 -3.14
C LEU A 98 3.46 13.07 -2.69
N SER A 99 4.76 13.09 -2.98
CA SER A 99 5.62 14.22 -2.60
C SER A 99 5.37 15.48 -3.44
N LEU A 100 4.85 15.34 -4.66
CA LEU A 100 4.66 16.44 -5.62
C LEU A 100 3.31 17.15 -5.49
N ILE A 101 2.28 16.49 -4.98
CA ILE A 101 0.90 17.01 -4.95
C ILE A 101 0.63 18.00 -3.81
N GLY A 102 1.59 18.20 -2.91
CA GLY A 102 1.50 19.25 -1.89
C GLY A 102 0.39 19.02 -0.86
N TRP A 103 0.33 17.81 -0.31
CA TRP A 103 -0.64 17.42 0.72
C TRP A 103 -0.61 18.35 1.92
N ARG A 104 -1.80 18.70 2.43
CA ARG A 104 -1.93 19.33 3.74
C ARG A 104 -1.54 18.37 4.86
N ASP A 105 -2.08 17.15 4.80
CA ASP A 105 -1.79 16.04 5.68
C ASP A 105 -1.42 14.82 4.82
N LEU A 106 -0.18 14.36 4.93
CA LEU A 106 0.31 13.26 4.11
C LEU A 106 -0.34 11.94 4.55
N PRO A 107 -0.95 11.16 3.65
CA PRO A 107 -1.56 9.89 4.01
C PRO A 107 -0.53 8.88 4.48
N GLN A 108 -0.92 8.01 5.40
CA GLN A 108 -0.12 6.82 5.73
C GLN A 108 -0.09 5.87 4.52
N LEU A 109 1.09 5.33 4.21
CA LEU A 109 1.30 4.35 3.16
C LEU A 109 1.66 3.00 3.76
N TRP A 110 0.83 1.99 3.52
CA TRP A 110 1.11 0.60 3.89
C TRP A 110 1.51 -0.19 2.65
N LEU A 111 2.68 -0.83 2.71
CA LEU A 111 3.17 -1.73 1.69
C LEU A 111 2.98 -3.18 2.16
N VAL A 112 2.22 -3.97 1.41
CA VAL A 112 2.03 -5.39 1.73
C VAL A 112 2.87 -6.23 0.77
N THR A 113 3.74 -7.05 1.35
CA THR A 113 4.67 -7.92 0.61
C THR A 113 4.39 -9.38 0.95
N GLN A 114 4.67 -10.29 0.02
CA GLN A 114 4.60 -11.73 0.23
C GLN A 114 6.02 -12.33 0.18
N GLY A 115 6.29 -13.32 1.03
CA GLY A 115 7.57 -14.06 1.00
C GLY A 115 8.77 -13.34 1.63
N THR A 116 8.57 -12.23 2.34
CA THR A 116 9.65 -11.42 2.92
C THR A 116 10.11 -11.86 4.32
N GLN A 117 9.36 -12.74 4.98
CA GLN A 117 9.80 -13.43 6.20
C GLN A 117 9.63 -14.93 6.07
N ALA A 118 10.72 -15.68 6.18
CA ALA A 118 10.65 -17.12 6.45
C ALA A 118 10.06 -17.29 7.85
N ILE A 119 8.82 -17.75 7.94
CA ILE A 119 8.25 -18.20 9.21
C ILE A 119 8.99 -19.50 9.54
N GLN A 120 9.91 -19.40 10.49
CA GLN A 120 10.84 -20.47 10.82
C GLN A 120 10.10 -21.59 11.57
N GLU A 121 9.58 -22.58 10.86
CA GLU A 121 9.64 -23.96 11.36
C GLU A 121 10.98 -24.53 10.91
N GLN A 122 11.83 -24.85 11.88
CA GLN A 122 13.23 -25.21 11.71
C GLN A 122 13.43 -26.38 10.72
N ASN A 123 14.05 -26.15 9.56
CA ASN A 123 15.38 -26.69 9.17
C ASN A 123 15.84 -26.26 7.75
N VAL A 124 16.84 -25.38 7.70
CA VAL A 124 17.96 -25.17 6.73
C VAL A 124 17.79 -25.70 5.29
N ARG A 125 17.88 -24.86 4.23
CA ARG A 125 19.13 -24.42 3.55
C ARG A 125 18.97 -23.14 2.72
N ALA A 126 20.06 -22.38 2.68
CA ALA A 126 20.20 -21.01 2.19
C ALA A 126 19.94 -20.80 0.68
N GLY A 127 19.29 -19.68 0.37
CA GLY A 127 19.36 -18.92 -0.88
C GLY A 127 19.26 -17.44 -0.53
N LEU A 128 20.22 -16.64 -0.96
CA LEU A 128 20.48 -15.28 -0.48
C LEU A 128 19.36 -14.26 -0.84
N ALA A 129 19.04 -13.39 0.14
CA ALA A 129 18.36 -12.09 0.08
C ALA A 129 16.85 -12.04 -0.27
N PRO A 130 16.01 -11.59 0.68
CA PRO A 130 15.70 -10.16 0.76
C PRO A 130 15.57 -9.67 2.22
N ALA A 131 16.66 -9.16 2.80
CA ALA A 131 16.68 -8.66 4.19
C ALA A 131 16.70 -7.12 4.30
N LEU A 132 16.50 -6.37 3.22
CA LEU A 132 16.75 -4.92 3.22
C LEU A 132 15.52 -4.00 3.43
N LEU A 133 14.34 -4.52 3.76
CA LEU A 133 13.15 -3.65 3.90
C LEU A 133 12.31 -3.83 5.17
N ALA A 134 12.63 -4.79 6.05
CA ALA A 134 11.82 -5.04 7.26
C ALA A 134 12.27 -4.29 8.53
N ALA A 135 13.43 -3.60 8.52
CA ALA A 135 14.04 -3.11 9.77
C ALA A 135 13.76 -1.64 10.15
N ALA A 136 13.08 -0.84 9.31
CA ALA A 136 13.07 0.62 9.51
C ALA A 136 11.80 1.23 10.15
N LEU A 137 10.82 0.45 10.62
CA LEU A 137 9.63 1.02 11.30
C LEU A 137 9.30 0.35 12.63
N ARG A 138 10.33 0.02 13.41
CA ARG A 138 10.14 -0.35 14.82
C ARG A 138 10.63 0.77 15.73
N SER A 139 9.72 1.66 16.10
CA SER A 139 9.73 2.25 17.44
C SER A 139 8.31 2.35 17.99
N PRO A 140 8.02 1.81 19.19
CA PRO A 140 6.74 1.87 19.87
C PRO A 140 6.69 3.03 20.88
N ALA A 141 5.46 3.40 21.32
CA ALA A 141 5.07 4.19 22.51
C ALA A 141 4.06 5.29 22.09
N SER A 142 2.84 5.44 22.59
CA SER A 142 2.18 4.92 23.81
C SER A 142 0.66 4.97 23.53
N LEU A 143 -0.09 3.87 23.64
CA LEU A 143 -0.91 3.56 24.82
C LEU A 143 -1.29 4.79 25.65
N LEU A 144 -2.55 5.21 25.58
CA LEU A 144 -3.39 5.49 26.76
C LEU A 144 -4.82 5.90 26.36
N ALA A 145 -5.75 4.97 26.55
CA ALA A 145 -7.11 5.17 27.06
C ALA A 145 -7.74 3.77 27.22
N PRO A 146 -8.81 3.55 28.01
CA PRO A 146 -9.45 4.39 29.05
C PRO A 146 -9.82 3.57 30.34
N ALA A 147 -10.36 4.23 31.38
CA ALA A 147 -11.42 3.76 32.31
C ALA A 147 -11.36 4.57 33.63
N LEU A 148 -12.30 5.48 33.91
CA LEU A 148 -13.58 5.27 34.62
C LEU A 148 -13.48 4.94 36.13
N ARG A 149 -13.80 5.97 36.95
CA ARG A 149 -14.74 6.02 38.10
C ARG A 149 -14.21 6.72 39.37
N SER A 150 -14.97 7.74 39.75
CA SER A 150 -15.10 8.47 41.04
C SER A 150 -15.81 7.59 42.11
N PRO A 151 -16.15 8.03 43.36
CA PRO A 151 -15.68 9.10 44.28
C PRO A 151 -15.26 8.56 45.69
N ALA A 152 -14.72 9.41 46.59
CA ALA A 152 -15.07 9.50 48.02
C ALA A 152 -14.13 10.42 48.85
N SER A 153 -14.75 11.41 49.49
CA SER A 153 -14.55 11.99 50.84
C SER A 153 -13.18 11.92 51.54
N LEU A 154 -12.70 13.09 51.98
CA LEU A 154 -12.74 13.54 53.38
C LEU A 154 -12.72 15.07 53.43
#